data_AF-A0A8C9FLE4-F1
#
_entry.id   AF-A0A8C9FLE4-F1
#
_cell.length_a   1.000
_cell.length_b   1.000
_cell.length_c   1.000
_cell.angle_alpha   90.00
_cell.angle_beta   90.00
_cell.angle_gamma   90.00
#
_symmetry.space_group_name_H-M   'P 1'
#
loop_
_entity.id
_entity.type
_entity.pdbx_description
1 polymer ?
#
loop_
_entity_poly.entity_id
_entity_poly.type
_entity_poly.pdbx_seq_one_letter_code
_entity_poly.pdbx_strand_id
1 'polypeptide(L)'
;MDLDIEFDVHLGIAHTRWATHGEPNPINSHPQRSDKNNEFIVIHNGIITNYKDLRKFLESKGYDFESETDTESIAKLVKYMYDNRDSDDISFTTLVERVIQQLEGAFALVFKSVHYPGQAVGTRRGSPLLIGVRSEHKLSTDHIPILYRTGKDKKGSCNLSRVDSTTCLFPVEEKAVEYYFASDASAVIEHTNRVIFLEDDDVAAVVDGRLSIHRIKRTAGDHPGRAVQTLQMELQQIMKGNFSSFMQKEIFEQPESVVNTMRGRVNFDDYTVNLGGLKDHIKEIQRCRRLILIACGTSYHAGVAVSGHVAAFPSF
;
A
#
# COMPACT_ATOMS: atom_id res chain seq x y z
N MET A 1 17.97 18.27 12.77
CA MET A 1 16.56 18.42 13.18
C MET A 1 16.61 18.86 14.62
N ASP A 2 15.97 19.97 14.92
CA ASP A 2 15.78 20.37 16.30
C ASP A 2 14.65 19.49 16.86
N LEU A 3 14.99 18.62 17.82
CA LEU A 3 14.05 17.67 18.43
C LEU A 3 13.14 18.36 19.47
N ASP A 4 13.42 19.62 19.79
CA ASP A 4 12.69 20.40 20.79
C ASP A 4 11.54 21.21 20.17
N ILE A 5 11.35 21.15 18.84
CA ILE A 5 10.24 21.81 18.15
C ILE A 5 9.00 20.93 18.22
N GLU A 6 7.94 21.46 18.82
CA GLU A 6 6.62 20.84 18.87
C GLU A 6 5.82 21.15 17.58
N PHE A 7 5.15 20.14 17.04
CA PHE A 7 4.31 20.27 15.84
C PHE A 7 2.90 19.75 16.13
N ASP A 8 1.90 20.62 16.05
CA ASP A 8 0.49 20.21 16.12
C ASP A 8 0.08 19.33 14.92
N VAL A 9 0.66 19.61 13.75
CA VAL A 9 0.42 18.87 12.50
C VAL A 9 1.74 18.68 11.76
N HIS A 10 2.13 17.42 11.54
CA HIS A 10 3.32 17.08 10.79
C HIS A 10 3.14 15.77 10.01
N LEU A 11 3.74 15.71 8.81
CA LEU A 11 3.85 14.48 8.03
C LEU A 11 5.32 14.07 7.91
N GLY A 12 5.69 12.94 8.50
CA GLY A 12 6.97 12.27 8.26
C GLY A 12 6.82 11.16 7.24
N ILE A 13 7.82 10.98 6.36
CA ILE A 13 7.92 9.80 5.49
C ILE A 13 9.33 9.20 5.64
N ALA A 14 9.40 7.87 5.67
CA ALA A 14 10.64 7.12 5.81
C ALA A 14 10.62 5.91 4.88
N HIS A 15 11.81 5.41 4.49
CA HIS A 15 11.92 4.32 3.53
C HIS A 15 13.21 3.51 3.75
N THR A 16 13.10 2.19 3.62
CA THR A 16 14.24 1.27 3.54
C THR A 16 14.32 0.73 2.12
N ARG A 17 15.47 0.91 1.47
CA ARG A 17 15.63 0.64 0.04
C ARG A 17 16.39 -0.65 -0.22
N TRP A 18 15.76 -1.57 -0.95
CA TRP A 18 16.46 -2.63 -1.67
C TRP A 18 16.77 -2.14 -3.10
N ALA A 19 18.03 -1.89 -3.41
CA ALA A 19 18.42 -1.26 -4.68
C ALA A 19 18.16 -2.18 -5.90
N THR A 20 17.31 -1.73 -6.82
CA THR A 20 17.05 -2.39 -8.12
C THR A 20 17.67 -1.62 -9.29
N HIS A 21 17.64 -0.29 -9.26
CA HIS A 21 18.28 0.62 -10.22
C HIS A 21 19.22 1.59 -9.51
N GLY A 22 20.48 1.70 -9.93
CA GLY A 22 21.47 2.57 -9.28
C GLY A 22 22.01 1.97 -7.98
N GLU A 23 23.28 2.25 -7.70
CA GLU A 23 23.99 1.72 -6.53
C GLU A 23 23.42 2.23 -5.19
N PRO A 24 23.62 1.50 -4.07
CA PRO A 24 23.27 1.99 -2.75
C PRO A 24 24.16 3.17 -2.34
N ASN A 25 23.64 4.39 -2.44
CA ASN A 25 24.30 5.61 -1.98
C ASN A 25 23.24 6.63 -1.49
N PRO A 26 23.63 7.70 -0.77
CA PRO A 26 22.68 8.69 -0.26
C PRO A 26 21.82 9.38 -1.34
N ILE A 27 22.34 9.54 -2.55
CA ILE A 27 21.63 10.20 -3.67
C ILE A 27 20.52 9.30 -4.22
N ASN A 28 20.77 8.00 -4.28
CA ASN A 28 19.83 7.00 -4.74
C ASN A 28 18.86 6.53 -3.64
N SER A 29 19.11 6.89 -2.38
CA SER A 29 18.19 6.63 -1.27
C SER A 29 16.89 7.43 -1.43
N HIS A 30 15.82 6.90 -0.87
CA HIS A 30 14.56 7.63 -0.77
C HIS A 30 14.51 8.42 0.56
N PRO A 31 13.72 9.50 0.66
CA PRO A 31 12.82 10.06 -0.35
C PRO A 31 13.55 10.71 -1.54
N GLN A 32 13.04 10.48 -2.75
CA GLN A 32 13.49 11.21 -3.94
C GLN A 32 12.78 12.55 -4.02
N ARG A 33 13.48 13.59 -4.46
CA ARG A 33 13.00 14.98 -4.48
C ARG A 33 12.82 15.52 -5.89
N SER A 34 11.90 16.46 -6.06
CA SER A 34 11.61 17.11 -7.35
C SER A 34 12.64 18.15 -7.75
N ASP A 35 13.30 18.80 -6.80
CA ASP A 35 14.23 19.91 -7.02
C ASP A 35 15.11 20.10 -5.77
N LYS A 36 16.05 21.04 -5.83
CA LYS A 36 16.97 21.34 -4.72
C LYS A 36 16.28 21.89 -3.47
N ASN A 37 15.07 22.43 -3.59
CA ASN A 37 14.27 23.01 -2.51
C ASN A 37 13.29 21.99 -1.89
N ASN A 38 13.26 20.76 -2.40
CA ASN A 38 12.38 19.69 -1.95
C ASN A 38 10.88 20.04 -2.06
N GLU A 39 10.44 20.71 -3.13
CA GLU A 39 9.02 21.10 -3.25
C GLU A 39 8.07 19.90 -3.19
N PHE A 40 8.47 18.77 -3.81
CA PHE A 40 7.81 17.48 -3.71
C PHE A 40 8.84 16.41 -3.39
N ILE A 41 8.50 15.51 -2.47
CA ILE A 41 9.28 14.31 -2.18
C ILE A 41 8.38 13.07 -2.22
N VAL A 42 8.95 11.94 -2.62
CA VAL A 42 8.24 10.66 -2.75
C VAL A 42 9.09 9.50 -2.26
N ILE A 43 8.44 8.55 -1.59
CA ILE A 43 9.00 7.22 -1.31
C ILE A 43 8.28 6.18 -2.18
N HIS A 44 9.01 5.16 -2.64
CA HIS A 44 8.53 4.21 -3.64
C HIS A 44 9.01 2.79 -3.35
N ASN A 45 8.07 1.84 -3.37
CA ASN A 45 8.35 0.41 -3.47
C ASN A 45 7.84 -0.12 -4.80
N GLY A 46 8.72 -0.73 -5.59
CA GLY A 46 8.38 -1.25 -6.91
C GLY A 46 9.38 -0.86 -7.98
N ILE A 47 8.96 -0.92 -9.24
CA ILE A 47 9.75 -0.55 -10.41
C ILE A 47 8.86 0.19 -11.40
N ILE A 48 9.30 1.39 -11.82
CA ILE A 48 8.72 2.12 -12.93
C ILE A 48 9.39 1.68 -14.23
N THR A 49 8.69 0.87 -15.01
CA THR A 49 9.24 0.21 -16.21
C THR A 49 9.51 1.17 -17.37
N ASN A 50 8.75 2.27 -17.46
CA ASN A 50 8.89 3.29 -18.50
C ASN A 50 9.68 4.54 -18.04
N TYR A 51 10.47 4.45 -16.96
CA TYR A 51 11.18 5.61 -16.38
C TYR A 51 12.15 6.29 -17.37
N LYS A 52 12.72 5.54 -18.32
CA LYS A 52 13.65 6.09 -19.32
C LYS A 52 12.96 7.09 -20.25
N ASP A 53 11.71 6.81 -20.63
CA ASP A 53 10.93 7.69 -21.49
C ASP A 53 10.47 8.93 -20.72
N LEU A 54 10.04 8.74 -19.46
CA LEU A 54 9.70 9.84 -18.55
C LEU A 54 10.90 10.75 -18.31
N ARG A 55 12.09 10.19 -18.04
CA ARG A 55 13.33 10.94 -17.82
C ARG A 55 13.69 11.80 -19.02
N LYS A 56 13.74 11.21 -20.23
CA LYS A 56 14.01 11.98 -21.46
C LYS A 56 13.00 13.10 -21.69
N PHE A 57 11.72 12.83 -21.45
CA PHE A 57 10.67 13.84 -21.55
C PHE A 57 10.90 14.99 -20.57
N LEU A 58 11.17 14.70 -19.30
CA LEU A 58 11.36 15.70 -18.25
C LEU A 58 12.67 16.50 -18.45
N GLU A 59 13.75 15.86 -18.87
CA GLU A 59 15.00 16.52 -19.27
C GLU A 59 14.74 17.51 -20.44
N SER A 60 13.91 17.13 -21.43
CA SER A 60 13.52 18.03 -22.53
C SER A 60 12.69 19.23 -22.08
N LYS A 61 12.09 19.17 -20.89
CA LYS A 61 11.33 20.26 -20.25
C LYS A 61 12.17 21.08 -19.28
N GLY A 62 13.46 20.78 -19.15
CA GLY A 62 14.40 21.52 -18.29
C GLY A 62 14.47 21.03 -16.85
N TYR A 63 14.03 19.79 -16.57
CA TYR A 63 14.20 19.18 -15.25
C TYR A 63 15.50 18.37 -15.22
N ASP A 64 16.45 18.81 -14.39
CA ASP A 64 17.70 18.09 -14.17
C ASP A 64 17.52 16.92 -13.19
N PHE A 65 18.16 15.79 -13.48
CA PHE A 65 18.19 14.60 -12.63
C PHE A 65 19.51 14.51 -11.88
N GLU A 66 19.47 14.05 -10.63
CA GLU A 66 20.66 13.86 -9.80
C GLU A 66 20.93 12.41 -9.44
N SER A 67 19.94 11.52 -9.55
CA SER A 67 20.03 10.10 -9.22
C SER A 67 19.95 9.21 -10.47
N GLU A 68 20.24 7.92 -10.28
CA GLU A 68 20.08 6.88 -11.29
C GLU A 68 18.79 6.09 -11.10
N THR A 69 17.97 6.48 -10.13
CA THR A 69 16.75 5.75 -9.77
C THR A 69 15.61 6.06 -10.72
N ASP A 70 14.78 5.05 -10.94
CA ASP A 70 13.49 5.19 -11.61
C ASP A 70 12.55 6.11 -10.81
N THR A 71 12.61 6.02 -9.47
CA THR A 71 11.81 6.81 -8.53
C THR A 71 11.93 8.32 -8.72
N GLU A 72 13.12 8.85 -9.05
CA GLU A 72 13.29 10.30 -9.23
C GLU A 72 12.40 10.85 -10.35
N SER A 73 12.11 10.03 -11.38
CA SER A 73 11.20 10.41 -12.47
C SER A 73 9.80 10.72 -11.94
N ILE A 74 9.36 10.04 -10.87
CA ILE A 74 8.07 10.29 -10.22
C ILE A 74 8.07 11.66 -9.53
N ALA A 75 9.13 11.98 -8.78
CA ALA A 75 9.26 13.25 -8.07
C ALA A 75 9.31 14.45 -9.04
N LYS A 76 10.06 14.30 -10.14
CA LYS A 76 10.12 15.31 -11.22
C LYS A 76 8.77 15.44 -11.94
N LEU A 77 8.09 14.32 -12.21
CA LEU A 77 6.82 14.33 -12.91
C LEU A 77 5.69 14.97 -12.10
N VAL A 78 5.61 14.76 -10.78
CA VAL A 78 4.59 15.44 -9.95
C VAL A 78 4.80 16.96 -9.96
N LYS A 79 6.06 17.42 -9.95
CA LYS A 79 6.38 18.85 -10.10
C LYS A 79 6.01 19.38 -11.48
N TYR A 80 6.30 18.64 -12.55
CA TYR A 80 5.85 19.01 -13.90
C TYR A 80 4.33 19.18 -13.98
N MET A 81 3.55 18.25 -13.40
CA MET A 81 2.09 18.37 -13.35
C MET A 81 1.62 19.59 -12.55
N TYR A 82 2.35 19.97 -11.50
CA TYR A 82 2.07 21.15 -10.68
C TYR A 82 2.42 22.46 -11.41
N ASP A 83 3.57 22.53 -12.07
CA ASP A 83 4.05 23.70 -12.81
C ASP A 83 3.17 23.97 -14.05
N ASN A 84 2.52 22.94 -14.60
CA ASN A 84 1.60 23.02 -15.74
C ASN A 84 0.12 22.83 -15.34
N ARG A 85 -0.26 23.19 -14.11
CA ARG A 85 -1.66 23.12 -13.64
C ARG A 85 -2.55 24.16 -14.34
N ASP A 86 -3.81 23.79 -14.56
CA ASP A 86 -4.81 24.67 -15.20
C ASP A 86 -5.37 25.71 -14.21
N SER A 87 -5.31 25.43 -12.91
CA SER A 87 -5.84 26.26 -11.84
C SER A 87 -4.94 26.19 -10.61
N ASP A 88 -4.83 27.29 -9.87
CA ASP A 88 -4.00 27.39 -8.67
C ASP A 88 -4.54 26.58 -7.48
N ASP A 89 -5.81 26.18 -7.50
CA ASP A 89 -6.48 25.38 -6.48
C ASP A 89 -6.48 23.87 -6.78
N ILE A 90 -5.60 23.40 -7.67
CA ILE A 90 -5.48 21.98 -7.99
C ILE A 90 -5.21 21.15 -6.72
N SER A 91 -6.01 20.10 -6.50
CA SER A 91 -5.84 19.24 -5.33
C SER A 91 -4.60 18.34 -5.47
N PHE A 92 -3.97 18.01 -4.34
CA PHE A 92 -2.80 17.12 -4.34
C PHE A 92 -3.14 15.74 -4.95
N THR A 93 -4.31 15.21 -4.63
CA THR A 93 -4.87 13.99 -5.24
C THR A 93 -4.90 14.08 -6.77
N THR A 94 -5.32 15.22 -7.32
CA THR A 94 -5.42 15.42 -8.77
C THR A 94 -4.06 15.36 -9.44
N LEU A 95 -3.02 15.93 -8.82
CA LEU A 95 -1.65 15.84 -9.33
C LEU A 95 -1.18 14.38 -9.36
N VAL A 96 -1.36 13.66 -8.25
CA VAL A 96 -0.93 12.26 -8.14
C VAL A 96 -1.71 11.36 -9.11
N GLU A 97 -3.01 11.60 -9.31
CA GLU A 97 -3.82 10.92 -10.33
C GLU A 97 -3.27 11.14 -11.75
N ARG A 98 -2.85 12.37 -12.09
CA ARG A 98 -2.21 12.66 -13.39
C ARG A 98 -0.86 11.95 -13.52
N VAL A 99 -0.10 11.84 -12.44
CA VAL A 99 1.19 11.13 -12.40
C VAL A 99 1.01 9.64 -12.66
N ILE A 100 0.16 8.95 -11.89
CA ILE A 100 0.00 7.47 -12.01
C ILE A 100 -0.63 7.01 -13.33
N GLN A 101 -1.23 7.93 -14.10
CA GLN A 101 -1.68 7.67 -15.46
C GLN A 101 -0.52 7.56 -16.47
N GLN A 102 0.63 8.17 -16.16
CA GLN A 102 1.83 8.12 -16.99
C GLN A 102 2.83 7.02 -16.54
N LEU A 103 2.65 6.48 -15.34
CA LEU A 103 3.52 5.45 -14.79
C LEU A 103 3.12 4.05 -15.27
N GLU A 104 4.11 3.28 -15.72
CA GLU A 104 3.97 1.86 -16.04
C GLU A 104 4.80 1.00 -15.08
N GLY A 105 4.28 -0.16 -14.71
CA GLY A 105 4.93 -1.09 -13.80
C GLY A 105 4.15 -1.29 -12.50
N ALA A 106 4.87 -1.63 -11.45
CA ALA A 106 4.31 -1.84 -10.12
C ALA A 106 4.92 -0.84 -9.14
N PHE A 107 4.10 -0.23 -8.30
CA PHE A 107 4.53 0.80 -7.35
C PHE A 107 3.60 0.85 -6.14
N ALA A 108 4.15 1.20 -4.98
CA ALA A 108 3.46 1.76 -3.83
C ALA A 108 4.18 3.06 -3.47
N LEU A 109 3.43 4.16 -3.44
CA LEU A 109 3.96 5.53 -3.36
C LEU A 109 3.33 6.26 -2.18
N VAL A 110 4.13 7.10 -1.51
CA VAL A 110 3.64 8.12 -0.57
C VAL A 110 4.32 9.44 -0.90
N PHE A 111 3.52 10.49 -1.10
CA PHE A 111 3.96 11.82 -1.47
C PHE A 111 3.81 12.81 -0.31
N LYS A 112 4.76 13.74 -0.22
CA LYS A 112 4.73 14.93 0.65
C LYS A 112 5.17 16.15 -0.17
N SER A 113 4.59 17.31 0.11
CA SER A 113 4.93 18.56 -0.57
C SER A 113 4.84 19.77 0.36
N VAL A 114 5.65 20.79 0.08
CA VAL A 114 5.57 22.09 0.76
C VAL A 114 4.35 22.91 0.34
N HIS A 115 3.81 22.66 -0.86
CA HIS A 115 2.62 23.34 -1.38
C HIS A 115 1.32 22.81 -0.74
N TYR A 116 1.38 21.62 -0.13
CA TYR A 116 0.27 20.94 0.53
C TYR A 116 0.65 20.56 1.97
N PRO A 117 0.89 21.54 2.86
CA PRO A 117 1.40 21.29 4.20
C PRO A 117 0.46 20.39 5.00
N GLY A 118 1.01 19.38 5.67
CA GLY A 118 0.27 18.40 6.47
C GLY A 118 -0.53 17.37 5.66
N GLN A 119 -0.56 17.46 4.32
CA GLN A 119 -1.29 16.51 3.48
C GLN A 119 -0.39 15.35 3.06
N ALA A 120 -0.95 14.14 3.05
CA ALA A 120 -0.33 12.94 2.53
C ALA A 120 -1.16 12.37 1.38
N VAL A 121 -0.50 11.92 0.31
CA VAL A 121 -1.17 11.14 -0.75
C VAL A 121 -0.45 9.82 -0.93
N GLY A 122 -1.17 8.71 -0.74
CA GLY A 122 -0.69 7.35 -0.93
C GLY A 122 -1.42 6.65 -2.08
N THR A 123 -0.70 5.89 -2.89
CA THR A 123 -1.30 5.14 -4.01
C THR A 123 -0.51 3.89 -4.33
N ARG A 124 -1.16 2.90 -4.95
CA ARG A 124 -0.50 1.65 -5.34
C ARG A 124 -1.01 1.07 -6.65
N ARG A 125 -0.16 0.24 -7.26
CA ARG A 125 -0.47 -0.69 -8.35
C ARG A 125 0.52 -1.84 -8.26
N GLY A 126 0.06 -3.07 -8.01
CA GLY A 126 0.94 -4.25 -7.95
C GLY A 126 1.95 -4.30 -6.78
N SER A 127 1.90 -3.39 -5.80
CA SER A 127 2.72 -3.43 -4.58
C SER A 127 1.87 -3.13 -3.34
N PRO A 128 2.04 -3.85 -2.20
CA PRO A 128 1.28 -3.61 -0.97
C PRO A 128 1.42 -2.18 -0.43
N LEU A 129 0.30 -1.61 -0.02
CA LEU A 129 0.20 -0.35 0.73
C LEU A 129 -1.06 -0.39 1.60
N LEU A 130 -0.91 -0.07 2.88
CA LEU A 130 -1.98 0.03 3.86
C LEU A 130 -1.85 1.31 4.68
N ILE A 131 -2.95 1.69 5.33
CA ILE A 131 -3.03 2.85 6.19
C ILE A 131 -3.55 2.41 7.56
N GLY A 132 -2.72 2.50 8.60
CA GLY A 132 -3.16 2.42 9.98
C GLY A 132 -3.82 3.72 10.43
N VAL A 133 -4.80 3.63 11.32
CA VAL A 133 -5.43 4.80 11.94
C VAL A 133 -5.50 4.65 13.46
N ARG A 134 -5.17 5.72 14.17
CA ARG A 134 -5.33 5.82 15.63
C ARG A 134 -5.97 7.16 15.99
N SER A 135 -6.96 7.13 16.86
CA SER A 135 -7.57 8.31 17.46
C SER A 135 -8.16 7.91 18.81
N GLU A 136 -8.14 8.81 19.78
CA GLU A 136 -8.87 8.66 21.04
C GLU A 136 -10.38 8.83 20.86
N HIS A 137 -10.78 9.47 19.76
CA HIS A 137 -12.17 9.78 19.45
C HIS A 137 -12.78 8.77 18.49
N LYS A 138 -14.11 8.69 18.52
CA LYS A 138 -14.87 7.85 17.60
C LYS A 138 -14.64 8.29 16.16
N LEU A 139 -14.27 7.35 15.31
CA LEU A 139 -14.14 7.56 13.87
C LEU A 139 -15.51 7.62 13.20
N SER A 140 -15.61 8.40 12.12
CA SER A 140 -16.84 8.64 11.37
C SER A 140 -17.47 7.38 10.74
N THR A 141 -16.64 6.44 10.28
CA THR A 141 -17.07 5.23 9.57
C THR A 141 -16.06 4.09 9.74
N ASP A 142 -16.50 2.85 9.59
CA ASP A 142 -15.65 1.66 9.42
C ASP A 142 -15.58 1.20 7.95
N HIS A 143 -16.22 1.94 7.03
CA HIS A 143 -16.19 1.69 5.60
C HIS A 143 -16.08 3.01 4.83
N ILE A 144 -14.97 3.22 4.13
CA ILE A 144 -14.68 4.43 3.36
C ILE A 144 -15.18 4.22 1.93
N PRO A 145 -16.16 4.99 1.43
CA PRO A 145 -16.60 4.86 0.04
C PRO A 145 -15.50 5.34 -0.93
N ILE A 146 -15.40 4.69 -2.09
CA ILE A 146 -14.51 5.13 -3.17
C ILE A 146 -15.17 6.27 -3.94
N LEU A 147 -14.43 7.35 -4.08
CA LEU A 147 -14.82 8.52 -4.85
C LEU A 147 -14.32 8.39 -6.29
N TYR A 148 -15.20 8.69 -7.24
CA TYR A 148 -14.88 8.65 -8.66
C TYR A 148 -14.95 10.05 -9.25
N ARG A 149 -14.06 10.36 -10.19
CA ARG A 149 -14.23 11.58 -10.99
C ARG A 149 -15.46 11.47 -11.86
N THR A 150 -16.41 12.38 -11.67
CA THR A 150 -17.50 12.59 -12.62
C THR A 150 -17.00 13.41 -13.81
N GLY A 151 -17.52 13.12 -15.01
CA GLY A 151 -17.06 13.72 -16.26
C GLY A 151 -17.19 15.25 -16.33
N LYS A 152 -16.43 15.87 -17.24
CA LYS A 152 -16.35 17.33 -17.47
C LYS A 152 -17.71 18.01 -17.53
N ASP A 153 -17.93 19.04 -16.71
CA ASP A 153 -18.93 20.07 -17.00
C ASP A 153 -18.46 20.96 -18.15
N LYS A 154 -19.40 21.59 -18.87
CA LYS A 154 -19.21 22.47 -20.04
C LYS A 154 -18.27 23.68 -19.82
N LYS A 155 -17.63 23.81 -18.65
CA LYS A 155 -16.66 24.85 -18.27
C LYS A 155 -15.21 24.35 -18.13
N GLY A 156 -14.90 23.10 -18.47
CA GLY A 156 -13.52 22.61 -18.49
C GLY A 156 -12.90 22.31 -17.11
N SER A 157 -13.60 22.61 -16.01
CA SER A 157 -13.22 22.19 -14.67
C SER A 157 -13.74 20.76 -14.38
N CYS A 158 -12.86 19.91 -13.86
CA CYS A 158 -13.17 18.54 -13.46
C CYS A 158 -13.42 18.52 -11.95
N ASN A 159 -14.68 18.42 -11.54
CA ASN A 159 -15.05 18.30 -10.14
C ASN A 159 -14.91 16.84 -9.68
N LEU A 160 -14.13 16.60 -8.63
CA LEU A 160 -14.26 15.36 -7.86
C LEU A 160 -15.68 15.28 -7.27
N SER A 161 -16.25 14.08 -7.11
CA SER A 161 -17.41 13.89 -6.24
C SER A 161 -17.10 14.54 -4.89
N ARG A 162 -17.97 15.45 -4.43
CA ARG A 162 -17.71 16.30 -3.25
C ARG A 162 -17.19 15.46 -2.08
N VAL A 163 -15.98 15.79 -1.63
CA VAL A 163 -15.41 15.29 -0.39
C VAL A 163 -16.17 15.96 0.74
N ASP A 164 -16.99 15.18 1.43
CA ASP A 164 -17.85 15.63 2.52
C ASP A 164 -17.64 14.77 3.78
N SER A 165 -18.37 15.09 4.85
CA SER A 165 -18.32 14.35 6.11
C SER A 165 -18.84 12.91 6.02
N THR A 166 -19.52 12.52 4.95
CA THR A 166 -20.04 11.15 4.77
C THR A 166 -19.12 10.27 3.93
N THR A 167 -18.10 10.87 3.30
CA THR A 167 -17.22 10.22 2.34
C THR A 167 -15.78 10.04 2.83
N CYS A 168 -15.47 10.58 4.01
CA CYS A 168 -14.13 10.52 4.60
C CYS A 168 -14.12 9.82 5.96
N LEU A 169 -12.98 9.23 6.30
CA LEU A 169 -12.65 8.79 7.65
C LEU A 169 -12.01 9.95 8.42
N PHE A 170 -12.59 10.31 9.57
CA PHE A 170 -12.08 11.34 10.49
C PHE A 170 -12.68 11.17 11.89
N PRO A 171 -12.05 11.71 12.94
CA PRO A 171 -12.64 11.79 14.29
C PRO A 171 -13.86 12.74 14.32
N VAL A 172 -14.97 12.32 14.93
CA VAL A 172 -16.26 13.04 14.82
C VAL A 172 -16.33 14.32 15.63
N GLU A 173 -15.84 14.31 16.88
CA GLU A 173 -16.01 15.40 17.84
C GLU A 173 -14.80 16.33 17.90
N GLU A 174 -13.60 15.78 17.72
CA GLU A 174 -12.32 16.47 17.85
C GLU A 174 -11.45 16.23 16.61
N LYS A 175 -10.31 16.92 16.51
CA LYS A 175 -9.41 16.81 15.35
C LYS A 175 -8.27 15.82 15.53
N ALA A 176 -8.03 15.32 16.74
CA ALA A 176 -6.88 14.49 17.06
C ALA A 176 -6.96 13.12 16.37
N VAL A 177 -6.06 12.86 15.42
CA VAL A 177 -5.95 11.60 14.67
C VAL A 177 -4.54 11.42 14.13
N GLU A 178 -4.07 10.17 14.12
CA GLU A 178 -2.79 9.76 13.54
C GLU A 178 -3.03 8.73 12.44
N TYR A 179 -2.32 8.88 11.32
CA TYR A 179 -2.35 7.97 10.19
C TYR A 179 -0.96 7.39 9.94
N TYR A 180 -0.88 6.08 9.68
CA TYR A 180 0.36 5.34 9.49
C TYR A 180 0.35 4.68 8.11
N PHE A 181 1.03 5.27 7.13
CA PHE A 181 1.20 4.65 5.82
C PHE A 181 2.33 3.63 5.87
N ALA A 182 2.07 2.39 5.45
CA ALA A 182 3.08 1.34 5.45
C ALA A 182 2.87 0.35 4.30
N SER A 183 3.96 -0.22 3.80
CA SER A 183 3.88 -1.35 2.85
C SER A 183 3.68 -2.70 3.55
N ASP A 184 3.90 -2.77 4.86
CA ASP A 184 3.76 -3.98 5.66
C ASP A 184 3.09 -3.65 7.01
N ALA A 185 2.25 -4.58 7.51
CA ALA A 185 1.49 -4.38 8.74
C ALA A 185 2.35 -4.36 10.01
N SER A 186 3.55 -4.98 9.98
CA SER A 186 4.48 -5.02 11.11
C SER A 186 4.93 -3.63 11.58
N ALA A 187 5.04 -2.66 10.66
CA ALA A 187 5.40 -1.28 10.98
C ALA A 187 4.26 -0.45 11.60
N VAL A 188 3.03 -1.00 11.63
CA VAL A 188 1.83 -0.30 12.11
C VAL A 188 1.30 -0.92 13.40
N ILE A 189 1.51 -2.23 13.59
CA ILE A 189 0.86 -3.00 14.66
C ILE A 189 1.23 -2.55 16.08
N GLU A 190 2.40 -1.92 16.26
CA GLU A 190 2.80 -1.33 17.54
C GLU A 190 2.00 -0.06 17.89
N HIS A 191 1.44 0.61 16.89
CA HIS A 191 0.67 1.84 17.06
C HIS A 191 -0.84 1.57 17.03
N THR A 192 -1.31 0.73 16.10
CA THR A 192 -2.74 0.43 15.93
C THR A 192 -2.94 -0.89 15.18
N ASN A 193 -4.02 -1.60 15.52
CA ASN A 193 -4.47 -2.77 14.77
C ASN A 193 -5.60 -2.45 13.77
N ARG A 194 -6.04 -1.18 13.69
CA ARG A 194 -7.08 -0.73 12.75
C ARG A 194 -6.41 -0.24 11.46
N VAL A 195 -6.63 -0.97 10.37
CA VAL A 195 -5.97 -0.71 9.08
C VAL A 195 -6.95 -0.69 7.91
N ILE A 196 -6.58 0.07 6.89
CA ILE A 196 -7.23 0.10 5.58
C ILE A 196 -6.23 -0.43 4.55
N PHE A 197 -6.54 -1.57 3.93
CA PHE A 197 -5.76 -2.08 2.80
C PHE A 197 -6.19 -1.36 1.52
N LEU A 198 -5.24 -0.76 0.82
CA LEU A 198 -5.50 -0.18 -0.50
C LEU A 198 -5.47 -1.29 -1.55
N GLU A 199 -6.27 -1.12 -2.60
CA GLU A 199 -6.22 -1.91 -3.82
C GLU A 199 -5.52 -1.10 -4.94
N ASP A 200 -5.26 -1.76 -6.06
CA ASP A 200 -4.63 -1.13 -7.21
C ASP A 200 -5.46 0.05 -7.74
N ASP A 201 -4.77 1.13 -8.12
CA ASP A 201 -5.30 2.41 -8.58
C ASP A 201 -6.11 3.21 -7.54
N ASP A 202 -6.10 2.80 -6.27
CA ASP A 202 -6.55 3.67 -5.18
C ASP A 202 -5.59 4.84 -4.99
N VAL A 203 -6.16 6.03 -4.83
CA VAL A 203 -5.44 7.24 -4.44
C VAL A 203 -6.04 7.72 -3.12
N ALA A 204 -5.38 7.35 -2.02
CA ALA A 204 -5.75 7.76 -0.68
C ALA A 204 -5.12 9.11 -0.35
N ALA A 205 -5.92 10.07 0.12
CA ALA A 205 -5.47 11.41 0.46
C ALA A 205 -5.92 11.79 1.88
N VAL A 206 -4.98 12.28 2.69
CA VAL A 206 -5.26 12.91 3.99
C VAL A 206 -5.21 14.41 3.79
N VAL A 207 -6.36 15.07 3.90
CA VAL A 207 -6.52 16.52 3.78
C VAL A 207 -7.29 17.01 5.00
N ASP A 208 -6.76 18.02 5.71
CA ASP A 208 -7.33 18.53 6.96
C ASP A 208 -7.60 17.44 8.02
N GLY A 209 -6.71 16.45 8.11
CA GLY A 209 -6.85 15.30 9.01
C GLY A 209 -7.93 14.28 8.60
N ARG A 210 -8.53 14.44 7.41
CA ARG A 210 -9.58 13.55 6.89
C ARG A 210 -9.02 12.66 5.78
N LEU A 211 -9.18 11.35 5.92
CA LEU A 211 -8.77 10.38 4.93
C LEU A 211 -9.91 10.11 3.94
N SER A 212 -9.63 10.29 2.65
CA SER A 212 -10.54 9.97 1.54
C SER A 212 -9.83 9.08 0.51
N ILE A 213 -10.59 8.27 -0.24
CA ILE A 213 -10.03 7.35 -1.25
C ILE A 213 -10.68 7.63 -2.59
N HIS A 214 -9.85 7.88 -3.60
CA HIS A 214 -10.25 8.25 -4.95
C HIS A 214 -9.82 7.20 -5.96
N ARG A 215 -10.58 7.08 -7.06
CA ARG A 215 -10.23 6.24 -8.20
C ARG A 215 -10.68 6.92 -9.50
N ILE A 216 -9.84 6.83 -10.54
CA ILE A 216 -10.11 7.50 -11.82
C ILE A 216 -11.24 6.82 -12.60
N LYS A 217 -11.26 5.47 -12.62
CA LYS A 217 -12.24 4.68 -13.38
C LYS A 217 -12.84 3.59 -12.50
N ARG A 218 -14.11 3.30 -12.74
CA ARG A 218 -14.78 2.15 -12.14
C ARG A 218 -14.59 0.93 -13.04
N THR A 219 -14.06 -0.14 -12.50
CA THR A 219 -13.93 -1.43 -13.18
C THR A 219 -15.03 -2.38 -12.67
N ALA A 220 -15.51 -3.27 -13.54
CA ALA A 220 -16.47 -4.30 -13.13
C ALA A 220 -15.83 -5.24 -12.11
N GLY A 221 -16.44 -5.36 -10.93
CA GLY A 221 -15.91 -6.15 -9.81
C GLY A 221 -15.25 -5.33 -8.71
N ASP A 222 -15.06 -4.03 -8.89
CA ASP A 222 -14.51 -3.16 -7.85
C ASP A 222 -15.46 -3.05 -6.65
N HIS A 223 -14.93 -3.26 -5.45
CA HIS A 223 -15.64 -2.97 -4.21
C HIS A 223 -15.97 -1.47 -4.14
N PRO A 224 -17.18 -1.09 -3.69
CA PRO A 224 -17.59 0.32 -3.65
C PRO A 224 -16.89 1.13 -2.55
N GLY A 225 -16.12 0.48 -1.67
CA GLY A 225 -15.46 1.08 -0.53
C GLY A 225 -14.35 0.20 0.05
N ARG A 226 -13.59 0.77 0.99
CA ARG A 226 -12.57 0.08 1.76
C ARG A 226 -13.00 -0.07 3.21
N ALA A 227 -13.00 -1.30 3.70
CA ALA A 227 -13.28 -1.57 5.10
C ALA A 227 -12.07 -1.23 5.98
N VAL A 228 -12.34 -0.65 7.14
CA VAL A 228 -11.38 -0.52 8.24
C VAL A 228 -11.37 -1.85 9.00
N GLN A 229 -10.35 -2.65 8.74
CA GLN A 229 -10.20 -3.99 9.27
C GLN A 229 -9.40 -3.96 10.58
N THR A 230 -9.67 -4.93 11.46
CA THR A 230 -8.86 -5.16 12.66
C THR A 230 -7.90 -6.31 12.38
N LEU A 231 -6.60 -6.04 12.46
CA LEU A 231 -5.55 -7.04 12.34
C LEU A 231 -5.62 -8.03 13.52
N GLN A 232 -5.54 -9.32 13.21
CA GLN A 232 -5.41 -10.40 14.21
C GLN A 232 -3.94 -10.70 14.56
N MET A 233 -3.03 -9.83 14.15
CA MET A 233 -1.60 -9.97 14.43
C MET A 233 -1.31 -9.38 15.81
N GLU A 234 -0.53 -10.10 16.61
CA GLU A 234 -0.06 -9.59 17.91
C GLU A 234 1.38 -9.08 17.79
N LEU A 235 1.71 -8.00 18.50
CA LEU A 235 3.05 -7.41 18.49
C LEU A 235 4.15 -8.44 18.83
N GLN A 236 3.86 -9.38 19.74
CA GLN A 236 4.80 -10.44 20.14
C GLN A 236 5.20 -11.36 18.97
N GLN A 237 4.32 -11.52 17.98
CA GLN A 237 4.59 -12.36 16.80
C GLN A 237 5.71 -11.78 15.93
N ILE A 238 5.89 -10.44 15.93
CA ILE A 238 6.93 -9.76 15.15
C ILE A 238 8.19 -9.39 15.95
N MET A 239 8.22 -9.69 17.26
CA MET A 239 9.38 -9.46 18.13
C MET A 239 10.23 -10.73 18.28
N LYS A 240 11.52 -10.59 18.61
CA LYS A 240 12.40 -11.74 18.90
C LYS A 240 12.05 -12.47 20.20
N GLY A 241 11.41 -11.79 21.16
CA GLY A 241 11.17 -12.34 22.50
C GLY A 241 12.48 -12.74 23.19
N ASN A 242 12.52 -13.95 23.75
CA ASN A 242 13.69 -14.48 24.46
C ASN A 242 14.74 -15.14 23.54
N PHE A 243 14.57 -15.05 22.21
CA PHE A 243 15.49 -15.66 21.25
C PHE A 243 16.57 -14.69 20.76
N SER A 244 17.72 -15.24 20.39
CA SER A 244 18.86 -14.45 19.90
C SER A 244 18.65 -13.89 18.48
N SER A 245 17.87 -14.61 17.66
CA SER A 245 17.58 -14.27 16.26
C SER A 245 16.16 -14.71 15.85
N PHE A 246 15.60 -14.07 14.83
CA PHE A 246 14.28 -14.44 14.29
C PHE A 246 14.28 -15.86 13.72
N MET A 247 15.34 -16.25 13.00
CA MET A 247 15.47 -17.63 12.50
C MET A 247 15.41 -18.66 13.62
N GLN A 248 16.05 -18.40 14.77
CA GLN A 248 15.94 -19.29 15.93
C GLN A 248 14.51 -19.33 16.46
N LYS A 249 13.88 -18.17 16.68
CA LYS A 249 12.48 -18.09 17.12
C LYS A 249 11.56 -18.90 16.21
N GLU A 250 11.59 -18.62 14.91
CA GLU A 250 10.73 -19.28 13.91
C GLU A 250 10.94 -20.79 13.84
N ILE A 251 12.18 -21.28 14.02
CA ILE A 251 12.46 -22.72 14.11
C ILE A 251 11.84 -23.33 15.37
N PHE A 252 12.00 -22.69 16.52
CA PHE A 252 11.51 -23.21 17.80
C PHE A 252 9.99 -23.09 17.96
N GLU A 253 9.35 -22.13 17.28
CA GLU A 253 7.90 -21.95 17.26
C GLU A 253 7.19 -22.87 16.25
N GLN A 254 7.92 -23.70 15.49
CA GLN A 254 7.30 -24.64 14.55
C GLN A 254 6.19 -25.51 15.15
N PRO A 255 6.31 -26.09 16.37
CA PRO A 255 5.23 -26.87 16.99
C PRO A 255 3.92 -26.08 17.11
N GLU A 256 3.99 -24.82 17.53
CA GLU A 256 2.81 -23.96 17.65
C GLU A 256 2.28 -23.57 16.27
N SER A 257 3.17 -23.22 15.33
CA SER A 257 2.78 -22.87 13.96
C SER A 257 2.04 -24.00 13.23
N VAL A 258 2.42 -25.26 13.48
CA VAL A 258 1.76 -26.45 12.95
C VAL A 258 0.36 -26.60 13.56
N VAL A 259 0.21 -26.42 14.87
CA VAL A 259 -1.10 -26.44 15.55
C VAL A 259 -2.01 -25.32 15.00
N ASN A 260 -1.47 -24.11 14.83
CA ASN A 260 -2.21 -22.98 14.25
C ASN A 260 -2.61 -23.22 12.79
N THR A 261 -1.79 -23.94 12.03
CA THR A 261 -2.12 -24.37 10.67
C THR A 261 -3.28 -25.37 10.65
N MET A 262 -3.43 -26.22 11.67
CA MET A 262 -4.53 -27.19 11.75
C MET A 262 -5.79 -26.64 12.44
N ARG A 263 -5.66 -25.56 13.22
CA ARG A 263 -6.74 -24.99 14.04
C ARG A 263 -7.99 -24.67 13.21
N GLY A 264 -9.13 -25.23 13.63
CA GLY A 264 -10.42 -25.06 12.94
C GLY A 264 -10.52 -25.73 11.57
N ARG A 265 -9.48 -26.47 11.15
CA ARG A 265 -9.40 -27.18 9.86
C ARG A 265 -9.37 -28.69 10.01
N VAL A 266 -8.80 -29.20 11.10
CA VAL A 266 -8.74 -30.63 11.43
C VAL A 266 -9.49 -30.86 12.73
N ASN A 267 -10.48 -31.75 12.70
CA ASN A 267 -11.13 -32.25 13.90
C ASN A 267 -10.57 -33.64 14.22
N PHE A 268 -9.92 -33.76 15.37
CA PHE A 268 -9.28 -35.02 15.80
C PHE A 268 -10.27 -35.98 16.47
N ASP A 269 -11.47 -35.53 16.85
CA ASP A 269 -12.49 -36.38 17.48
C ASP A 269 -13.19 -37.28 16.45
N ASP A 270 -13.46 -36.75 15.26
CA ASP A 270 -14.15 -37.44 14.16
C ASP A 270 -13.28 -37.66 12.92
N TYR A 271 -12.00 -37.28 12.99
CA TYR A 271 -11.02 -37.37 11.90
C TYR A 271 -11.43 -36.64 10.61
N THR A 272 -12.18 -35.55 10.72
CA THR A 272 -12.58 -34.74 9.56
C THR A 272 -11.63 -33.59 9.28
N VAL A 273 -11.49 -33.25 7.99
CA VAL A 273 -10.71 -32.08 7.53
C VAL A 273 -11.62 -31.17 6.71
N ASN A 274 -11.70 -29.90 7.09
CA ASN A 274 -12.49 -28.89 6.40
C ASN A 274 -11.66 -27.62 6.17
N LEU A 275 -11.41 -27.32 4.90
CA LEU A 275 -10.74 -26.09 4.47
C LEU A 275 -11.79 -25.07 4.04
N GLY A 276 -12.25 -24.22 4.97
CA GLY A 276 -13.35 -23.28 4.72
C GLY A 276 -13.16 -22.41 3.47
N GLY A 277 -11.94 -21.97 3.18
CA GLY A 277 -11.61 -21.18 1.98
C GLY A 277 -11.74 -21.93 0.65
N LEU A 278 -11.84 -23.26 0.67
CA LEU A 278 -12.04 -24.11 -0.51
C LEU A 278 -13.45 -24.70 -0.59
N LYS A 279 -14.33 -24.42 0.37
CA LYS A 279 -15.65 -25.07 0.50
C LYS A 279 -16.49 -24.98 -0.78
N ASP A 280 -16.53 -23.81 -1.41
CA ASP A 280 -17.35 -23.57 -2.59
C ASP A 280 -16.73 -24.11 -3.89
N HIS A 281 -15.43 -24.40 -3.88
CA HIS A 281 -14.66 -24.83 -5.05
C HIS A 281 -14.22 -26.29 -5.00
N ILE A 282 -14.31 -26.96 -3.85
CA ILE A 282 -13.77 -28.31 -3.66
C ILE A 282 -14.32 -29.28 -4.71
N LYS A 283 -15.63 -29.27 -4.96
CA LYS A 283 -16.28 -30.15 -5.97
C LYS A 283 -15.80 -29.92 -7.39
N GLU A 284 -15.31 -28.73 -7.71
CA GLU A 284 -14.72 -28.43 -9.02
C GLU A 284 -13.27 -28.89 -9.08
N ILE A 285 -12.49 -28.64 -8.02
CA ILE A 285 -11.11 -29.12 -7.88
C ILE A 285 -11.04 -30.65 -8.03
N GLN A 286 -12.00 -31.38 -7.44
CA GLN A 286 -12.08 -32.85 -7.53
C GLN A 286 -12.28 -33.34 -8.98
N ARG A 287 -12.91 -32.55 -9.85
CA ARG A 287 -13.13 -32.89 -11.27
C ARG A 287 -11.90 -32.62 -12.14
N CYS A 288 -10.92 -31.90 -11.65
CA CYS A 288 -9.69 -31.61 -12.38
C CYS A 288 -8.81 -32.86 -12.49
N ARG A 289 -8.14 -33.03 -13.64
CA ARG A 289 -7.30 -34.20 -13.94
C ARG A 289 -5.81 -33.99 -13.72
N ARG A 290 -5.42 -32.77 -13.37
CA ARG A 290 -4.01 -32.39 -13.21
C ARG A 290 -3.89 -31.26 -12.20
N LEU A 291 -3.00 -31.43 -11.24
CA LEU A 291 -2.56 -30.36 -10.35
C LEU A 291 -1.22 -29.83 -10.86
N ILE A 292 -1.05 -28.51 -10.81
CA ILE A 292 0.20 -27.82 -11.17
C ILE A 292 0.60 -26.99 -9.96
N LEU A 293 1.77 -27.27 -9.39
CA LEU A 293 2.33 -26.53 -8.25
C LEU A 293 3.39 -25.55 -8.80
N ILE A 294 3.19 -24.25 -8.61
CA ILE A 294 4.08 -23.19 -9.12
C ILE A 294 4.60 -22.39 -7.92
N ALA A 295 5.91 -22.37 -7.73
CA ALA A 295 6.57 -21.66 -6.63
C ALA A 295 8.07 -21.45 -6.91
N CYS A 296 8.72 -20.60 -6.12
CA CYS A 296 10.17 -20.35 -6.18
C CYS A 296 10.84 -20.67 -4.83
N GLY A 297 12.13 -21.01 -4.82
CA GLY A 297 12.93 -21.19 -3.60
C GLY A 297 12.37 -22.27 -2.65
N THR A 298 12.35 -21.98 -1.34
CA THR A 298 11.86 -22.92 -0.32
C THR A 298 10.39 -23.34 -0.53
N SER A 299 9.55 -22.48 -1.10
CA SER A 299 8.16 -22.82 -1.42
C SER A 299 8.05 -23.88 -2.53
N TYR A 300 9.00 -23.90 -3.49
CA TYR A 300 9.09 -24.99 -4.48
C TYR A 300 9.42 -26.32 -3.79
N HIS A 301 10.35 -26.31 -2.82
CA HIS A 301 10.69 -27.51 -2.06
C HIS A 301 9.52 -28.05 -1.23
N ALA A 302 8.65 -27.19 -0.69
CA ALA A 302 7.42 -27.63 -0.05
C ALA A 302 6.52 -28.39 -1.04
N GLY A 303 6.39 -27.89 -2.28
CA GLY A 303 5.68 -28.58 -3.37
C GLY A 303 6.29 -29.95 -3.70
N VAL A 304 7.62 -30.04 -3.77
CA VAL A 304 8.34 -31.31 -3.96
C VAL A 304 8.04 -32.29 -2.81
N ALA A 305 8.09 -31.83 -1.56
CA ALA A 305 7.87 -32.66 -0.38
C ALA A 305 6.45 -33.29 -0.34
N VAL A 306 5.43 -32.57 -0.80
CA VAL A 306 4.05 -33.07 -0.82
C VAL A 306 3.67 -33.78 -2.11
N SER A 307 4.43 -33.62 -3.20
CA SER A 307 4.07 -34.13 -4.54
C SER A 307 3.75 -35.63 -4.56
N GLY A 308 4.56 -36.45 -3.89
CA GLY A 308 4.33 -37.89 -3.79
C GLY A 308 3.06 -38.26 -3.02
N HIS A 309 2.73 -37.51 -1.97
CA HIS A 309 1.51 -37.71 -1.18
C HIS A 309 0.28 -37.33 -1.99
N VAL A 310 0.31 -36.16 -2.65
CA VAL A 310 -0.80 -35.67 -3.49
C VAL A 310 -1.08 -36.61 -4.65
N ALA A 311 -0.05 -37.23 -5.24
CA ALA A 311 -0.21 -38.23 -6.31
C ALA A 311 -0.71 -39.59 -5.80
N ALA A 312 -0.44 -39.94 -4.54
CA ALA A 312 -0.81 -41.23 -3.95
C ALA A 312 -2.27 -41.30 -3.50
N PHE A 313 -2.95 -40.17 -3.30
CA PHE A 313 -4.39 -40.17 -3.03
C PHE A 313 -5.15 -40.47 -4.33
N PRO A 314 -5.79 -41.66 -4.45
CA PRO A 314 -6.53 -41.99 -5.64
C PRO A 314 -7.78 -41.11 -5.68
N SER A 315 -7.93 -40.34 -6.76
CA SER A 315 -9.15 -39.69 -7.25
C SER A 315 -10.17 -39.27 -6.18
N PHE A 316 -10.27 -37.96 -5.91
CA PHE A 316 -11.43 -37.40 -5.22
C PHE A 316 -12.74 -37.61 -6.01
#